data_AF-A0A2P4XZH7-F1
#
_entry.id   AF-A0A2P4XZH7-F1
#
_cell.length_a   1.000
_cell.length_b   1.000
_cell.length_c   1.000
_cell.angle_alpha   90.00
_cell.angle_beta   90.00
_cell.angle_gamma   90.00
#
_symmetry.space_group_name_H-M   'P 1'
#
loop_
_entity.id
_entity.type
_entity.pdbx_description
1 polymer ?
#
loop_
_entity_poly.entity_id
_entity_poly.type
_entity_poly.pdbx_seq_one_letter_code
_entity_poly.pdbx_strand_id
1 'polypeptide(L)'
;MKFSTVFTAAVVAVVCMLQPTAAEEQASVHLRVHTVEQSPNGAICYKDCPSGQYCPRGENACRKPTGNQCFNPATSLFRDGCDPGFKCSNGKCVYK
;
A
#
# COMPACT_ATOMS: atom_id res chain seq x y z
N MET A 1 -32.43 10.93 61.98
CA MET A 1 -31.67 11.98 61.26
C MET A 1 -31.44 11.49 59.84
N LYS A 2 -31.84 12.29 58.85
CA LYS A 2 -31.80 12.00 57.41
C LYS A 2 -30.50 12.56 56.82
N PHE A 3 -29.52 11.71 56.60
CA PHE A 3 -28.32 11.90 55.76
C PHE A 3 -27.96 10.44 55.44
N SER A 4 -27.84 9.92 54.22
CA SER A 4 -27.24 10.47 53.02
C SER A 4 -27.43 9.43 51.91
N THR A 5 -28.65 9.24 51.40
CA THR A 5 -28.89 8.38 50.21
C THR A 5 -28.42 9.05 48.91
N VAL A 6 -28.00 10.31 48.97
CA VAL A 6 -27.50 11.07 47.81
C VAL A 6 -26.03 10.76 47.50
N PHE A 7 -25.23 10.37 48.51
CA PHE A 7 -23.80 10.14 48.32
C PHE A 7 -23.48 8.83 47.59
N THR A 8 -24.34 7.83 47.67
CA THR A 8 -24.15 6.55 46.98
C THR A 8 -24.43 6.63 45.48
N ALA A 9 -25.35 7.50 45.04
CA ALA A 9 -25.66 7.65 43.62
C ALA A 9 -24.54 8.39 42.85
N ALA A 10 -23.88 9.36 43.48
CA ALA A 10 -22.80 10.13 42.85
C ALA A 10 -21.55 9.28 42.58
N VAL A 11 -21.25 8.31 43.44
CA VAL A 11 -20.06 7.44 43.30
C VAL A 11 -20.22 6.45 42.14
N VAL A 12 -21.43 5.94 41.89
CA VAL A 12 -21.69 5.00 40.79
C VAL A 12 -21.59 5.67 39.41
N ALA A 13 -22.03 6.93 39.28
CA ALA A 13 -21.93 7.65 38.02
C ALA A 13 -20.49 7.99 37.61
N VAL A 14 -19.60 8.25 38.58
CA VAL A 14 -18.18 8.52 38.32
C VAL A 14 -17.43 7.25 37.88
N VAL A 15 -17.79 6.08 38.42
CA VAL A 15 -17.19 4.79 38.04
C VAL A 15 -17.55 4.39 36.60
N CYS A 16 -18.76 4.72 36.12
CA CYS A 16 -19.16 4.43 34.73
C CYS A 16 -18.47 5.35 33.70
N MET A 17 -18.10 6.57 34.08
CA MET A 17 -17.36 7.50 33.20
C MET A 17 -15.84 7.25 33.18
N LEU A 18 -15.33 6.46 34.14
CA LEU A 18 -13.94 6.01 34.17
C LEU A 18 -13.73 4.63 33.52
N GLN A 19 -14.71 4.08 32.80
CA GLN A 19 -14.44 2.95 31.95
C GLN A 19 -13.45 3.43 30.88
N PRO A 20 -12.19 2.98 30.91
CA PRO A 20 -11.32 3.20 29.78
C PRO A 20 -12.03 2.48 28.63
N THR A 21 -12.31 3.20 27.56
CA THR A 21 -12.77 2.58 26.32
C THR A 21 -11.63 1.68 25.84
N ALA A 22 -11.58 0.45 26.37
CA ALA A 22 -10.74 -0.63 25.85
C ALA A 22 -11.18 -1.07 24.45
N ALA A 23 -12.06 -0.30 23.80
CA ALA A 23 -12.35 -0.35 22.38
C ALA A 23 -11.38 0.53 21.55
N GLU A 24 -10.38 1.14 22.18
CA GLU A 24 -9.21 1.71 21.51
C GLU A 24 -8.04 0.72 21.50
N GLU A 25 -8.31 -0.59 21.50
CA GLU A 25 -7.28 -1.58 21.18
C GLU A 25 -7.03 -1.53 19.68
N GLN A 26 -6.21 -0.56 19.29
CA GLN A 26 -5.24 -0.65 18.21
C GLN A 26 -5.81 -1.36 16.98
N ALA A 27 -6.60 -0.63 16.19
CA ALA A 27 -6.60 -0.81 14.75
C ALA A 27 -5.19 -0.42 14.22
N SER A 28 -4.15 -1.12 14.66
CA SER A 28 -2.88 -1.11 13.97
C SER A 28 -3.19 -1.77 12.64
N VAL A 29 -3.35 -0.95 11.61
CA VAL A 29 -3.29 -1.43 10.24
C VAL A 29 -1.92 -2.08 10.14
N HIS A 30 -1.88 -3.41 10.26
CA HIS A 30 -0.67 -4.18 10.02
C HIS A 30 -0.39 -4.06 8.53
N LEU A 31 0.23 -2.95 8.15
CA LEU A 31 0.77 -2.75 6.83
C LEU A 31 1.91 -3.76 6.75
N ARG A 32 1.62 -4.93 6.17
CA ARG A 32 2.65 -5.85 5.69
C ARG A 32 3.37 -5.13 4.56
N VAL A 33 4.26 -4.22 4.93
CA VAL A 33 5.35 -3.80 4.07
C VAL A 33 6.16 -5.06 3.92
N HIS A 34 5.91 -5.79 2.83
CA HIS A 34 6.84 -6.81 2.39
C HIS A 34 8.17 -6.05 2.22
N THR A 35 9.09 -6.20 3.16
CA THR A 35 10.51 -5.95 2.93
C THR A 35 10.90 -6.96 1.86
N VAL A 36 10.79 -6.51 0.62
CA VAL A 36 10.84 -7.34 -0.56
C VAL A 36 12.27 -7.86 -0.68
N GLU A 37 12.50 -9.11 -0.29
CA GLU A 37 13.58 -9.88 -0.88
C GLU A 37 13.41 -9.76 -2.41
N GLN A 38 14.35 -9.10 -3.09
CA GLN A 38 14.29 -8.83 -4.53
C GLN A 38 14.44 -10.15 -5.30
N SER A 39 13.34 -10.90 -5.40
CA SER A 39 13.21 -12.02 -6.33
C SER A 39 12.95 -11.47 -7.74
N PRO A 40 13.42 -12.14 -8.81
CA PRO A 40 12.98 -11.85 -10.17
C PRO A 40 11.44 -11.82 -10.23
N ASN A 41 10.87 -10.74 -10.74
CA ASN A 41 9.43 -10.49 -10.73
C ASN A 41 8.81 -10.41 -9.32
N GLY A 42 9.59 -9.95 -8.33
CA GLY A 42 9.19 -9.73 -6.94
C GLY A 42 8.11 -8.65 -6.77
N ALA A 43 8.07 -7.94 -5.63
CA ALA A 43 7.02 -6.96 -5.41
C ALA A 43 7.04 -5.81 -6.44
N ILE A 44 5.90 -5.14 -6.59
CA ILE A 44 5.75 -3.99 -7.48
C ILE A 44 6.67 -2.85 -7.02
N CYS A 45 7.35 -2.24 -7.98
CA CYS A 45 8.10 -1.02 -7.73
C CYS A 45 7.21 0.20 -7.96
N TYR A 46 7.01 1.00 -6.91
CA TYR A 46 6.14 2.18 -6.92
C TYR A 46 6.90 3.50 -7.15
N LYS A 47 8.10 3.45 -7.73
CA LYS A 47 8.88 4.67 -7.97
C LYS A 47 8.29 5.48 -9.13
N ASP A 48 8.11 6.78 -8.90
CA ASP A 48 7.86 7.73 -9.96
C ASP A 48 9.10 7.86 -10.85
N CYS A 49 8.96 7.49 -12.12
CA CYS A 49 10.04 7.50 -13.08
C CYS A 49 9.90 8.64 -14.09
N PRO A 50 11.02 9.23 -14.54
CA PRO A 50 10.99 10.17 -15.66
C PRO A 50 10.37 9.54 -16.92
N SER A 51 9.83 10.36 -17.81
CA SER A 51 9.26 9.90 -19.09
C SER A 51 10.22 8.97 -19.86
N GLY A 52 9.69 7.82 -20.28
CA GLY A 52 10.46 6.78 -20.99
C GLY A 52 11.29 5.87 -20.08
N GLN A 53 11.23 6.04 -18.76
CA GLN A 53 11.77 5.12 -17.77
C GLN A 53 10.64 4.49 -16.97
N TYR A 54 10.87 3.27 -16.50
CA TYR A 54 9.90 2.51 -15.75
C TYR A 54 10.61 1.74 -14.63
N CYS A 55 9.90 1.52 -13.53
CA CYS A 55 10.39 0.69 -12.44
C CYS A 55 9.68 -0.65 -12.49
N PRO A 56 10.35 -1.71 -12.99
CA PRO A 56 9.74 -3.02 -13.07
C PRO A 56 9.69 -3.66 -11.68
N ARG A 57 8.70 -4.52 -11.46
CA ARG A 57 8.57 -5.30 -10.22
C ARG A 57 9.79 -6.18 -10.00
N GLY A 58 10.23 -6.30 -8.76
CA GLY A 58 11.50 -6.93 -8.38
C GLY A 58 12.72 -6.00 -8.48
N GLU A 59 12.61 -4.83 -9.11
CA GLU A 59 13.66 -3.81 -9.12
C GLU A 59 13.32 -2.66 -8.15
N ASN A 60 14.33 -1.86 -7.83
CA ASN A 60 14.23 -0.69 -6.95
C ASN A 60 14.70 0.60 -7.63
N ALA A 61 14.90 0.58 -8.95
CA ALA A 61 15.41 1.70 -9.73
C ALA A 61 14.63 1.84 -11.04
N CYS A 62 14.46 3.10 -11.47
CA CYS A 62 13.94 3.39 -12.79
C CYS A 62 15.01 3.09 -13.82
N ARG A 63 14.62 2.45 -14.92
CA ARG A 63 15.48 2.29 -16.09
C ARG A 63 14.71 2.40 -17.38
N LYS A 64 15.43 2.67 -18.46
CA LYS A 64 14.88 2.61 -19.82
C LYS A 64 14.76 1.15 -20.27
N PRO A 65 13.78 0.82 -21.13
CA PRO A 65 13.81 -0.43 -21.87
C PRO A 65 15.08 -0.49 -22.73
N THR A 66 15.61 -1.70 -22.92
CA THR A 66 16.80 -1.94 -23.75
C THR A 66 16.45 -2.81 -24.95
N GLY A 67 17.08 -2.57 -26.10
CA GLY A 67 16.79 -3.31 -27.34
C GLY A 67 15.31 -3.22 -27.73
N ASN A 68 14.66 -4.38 -27.87
CA ASN A 68 13.25 -4.49 -28.26
C ASN A 68 12.27 -4.52 -27.06
N GLN A 69 12.78 -4.24 -25.86
CA GLN A 69 11.95 -4.26 -24.67
C GLN A 69 10.91 -3.14 -24.68
N CYS A 70 9.75 -3.45 -24.14
CA CYS A 70 8.69 -2.52 -23.83
C CYS A 70 8.13 -2.81 -22.44
N PHE A 71 7.81 -1.76 -21.69
CA PHE A 71 7.24 -1.90 -20.36
C PHE A 71 5.75 -2.25 -20.44
N ASN A 72 5.38 -3.40 -19.89
CA ASN A 72 3.99 -3.82 -19.74
C ASN A 72 3.43 -3.30 -18.40
N PRO A 73 2.51 -2.32 -18.40
CA PRO A 73 1.95 -1.79 -17.16
C PRO A 73 1.08 -2.81 -16.40
N ALA A 74 0.52 -3.82 -17.06
CA ALA A 74 -0.31 -4.83 -16.41
C ALA A 74 0.50 -5.81 -15.56
N THR A 75 1.71 -6.14 -16.00
CA THR A 75 2.63 -7.04 -15.27
C THR A 75 3.72 -6.31 -14.50
N SER A 76 3.88 -5.00 -14.76
CA SER A 76 4.99 -4.17 -14.28
C SER A 76 6.36 -4.75 -14.65
N LEU A 77 6.50 -5.30 -15.87
CA LEU A 77 7.75 -5.89 -16.35
C LEU A 77 8.10 -5.40 -17.74
N PHE A 78 9.40 -5.41 -18.05
CA PHE A 78 9.86 -5.30 -19.43
C PHE A 78 9.75 -6.65 -20.12
N ARG A 79 9.33 -6.61 -21.39
CA ARG A 79 9.24 -7.79 -22.26
C ARG A 79 9.55 -7.38 -23.69
N ASP A 80 9.90 -8.33 -24.54
CA ASP A 80 10.08 -8.04 -25.96
C ASP A 80 8.71 -7.81 -26.62
N GLY A 81 8.55 -6.63 -27.22
CA GLY A 81 7.29 -6.22 -27.84
C GLY A 81 6.12 -6.04 -26.86
N CYS A 82 4.90 -6.11 -27.38
CA CYS A 82 3.65 -5.98 -26.63
C CYS A 82 2.65 -7.05 -27.07
N ASP A 83 1.66 -7.34 -26.22
CA ASP A 83 0.59 -8.28 -26.57
C ASP A 83 -0.24 -7.79 -27.77
N PRO A 84 -0.92 -8.72 -28.49
CA PRO A 84 -1.88 -8.35 -29.53
C PRO A 84 -2.89 -7.32 -29.00
N GLY A 85 -3.10 -6.25 -29.77
CA GLY A 85 -3.94 -5.13 -29.33
C GLY A 85 -3.15 -3.93 -28.79
N PHE A 86 -1.84 -4.09 -28.58
CA PHE A 86 -0.97 -3.04 -28.06
C PHE A 86 0.20 -2.77 -29.00
N LYS A 87 0.75 -1.56 -28.91
CA LYS A 87 1.99 -1.15 -29.58
C LYS A 87 2.95 -0.57 -28.56
N CYS A 88 4.26 -0.69 -28.84
CA CYS A 88 5.26 -0.04 -28.00
C CYS A 88 5.36 1.44 -28.38
N SER A 89 5.07 2.33 -27.44
CA SER A 89 5.20 3.78 -27.61
C SER A 89 5.93 4.36 -26.41
N ASN A 90 6.98 5.14 -26.66
CA ASN A 90 7.87 5.69 -25.62
C ASN A 90 8.40 4.62 -24.63
N GLY A 91 8.59 3.38 -25.09
CA GLY A 91 9.06 2.29 -24.24
C GLY A 91 8.00 1.66 -23.34
N LYS A 92 6.71 1.97 -23.53
CA LYS A 92 5.56 1.38 -22.82
C LYS A 92 4.54 0.79 -23.78
N CYS A 93 3.95 -0.34 -23.39
CA CYS A 93 2.83 -0.93 -24.11
C CYS A 93 1.57 -0.07 -23.90
N VAL A 94 1.05 0.45 -25.02
CA VAL A 94 -0.17 1.25 -25.09
C VAL A 94 -1.14 0.63 -26.08
N TYR A 95 -2.44 0.83 -25.87
CA TYR A 95 -3.47 0.32 -26.79
C TYR A 95 -3.25 0.89 -28.19
N LYS A 96 -3.43 0.06 -29.22
CA LYS A 96 -3.03 0.38 -30.58
C LYS A 96 -4.09 1.13 -31.38
#